data_AF-A0ABC9CZ37-F1
#
_entry.id   AF-A0ABC9CZ37-F1
#
_cell.length_a   1.000
_cell.length_b   1.000
_cell.length_c   1.000
_cell.angle_alpha   90.00
_cell.angle_beta   90.00
_cell.angle_gamma   90.00
#
_symmetry.space_group_name_H-M   'P 1'
#
loop_
_entity.id
_entity.type
_entity.pdbx_description
1 polymer ?
#
loop_
_entity_poly.entity_id
_entity_poly.type
_entity_poly.pdbx_seq_one_letter_code
_entity_poly.pdbx_strand_id
1 'polypeptide(L)'
;MAFSSVFRRVNVKELISNASVYASAAESSGAMSLVFRRWATKKTAGSTKNGRDSNPKYFGVKKFGGEKVEPGNIIVRQRGTRFHPGNYVGMGKDHTLFCLKEGHVRFERNKLTGRKWVHVDPVAGHVLHPVYASGLTTAADLDAQL
;
A
#
# COMPACT_ATOMS: atom_id res chain seq x y z
N MET A 1 -16.80 -26.77 59.71
CA MET A 1 -15.59 -26.42 58.93
C MET A 1 -15.38 -27.49 57.88
N ALA A 2 -15.26 -27.09 56.61
CA ALA A 2 -15.13 -27.97 55.44
C ALA A 2 -13.85 -28.81 55.48
N PHE A 3 -13.78 -29.88 54.67
CA PHE A 3 -12.74 -30.12 53.63
C PHE A 3 -12.75 -31.59 53.17
N SER A 4 -13.31 -31.88 51.97
CA SER A 4 -12.72 -32.78 50.96
C SER A 4 -13.64 -32.96 49.72
N SER A 5 -13.20 -32.39 48.59
CA SER A 5 -13.46 -32.73 47.17
C SER A 5 -14.74 -33.47 46.75
N VAL A 6 -15.69 -32.77 46.10
CA VAL A 6 -16.89 -33.34 45.45
C VAL A 6 -16.82 -33.23 43.91
N PHE A 7 -15.64 -33.40 43.31
CA PHE A 7 -15.53 -33.53 41.86
C PHE A 7 -14.96 -34.90 41.50
N ARG A 8 -15.83 -35.92 41.52
CA ARG A 8 -15.58 -37.21 40.87
C ARG A 8 -16.19 -37.15 39.47
N ARG A 9 -15.39 -37.30 38.42
CA ARG A 9 -15.90 -37.49 37.05
C ARG A 9 -16.65 -38.83 36.99
N VAL A 10 -17.95 -38.79 36.71
CA VAL A 10 -18.75 -39.97 36.37
C VAL A 10 -18.52 -40.37 34.91
N ASN A 11 -18.36 -41.67 34.67
CA ASN A 11 -18.11 -42.25 33.35
C ASN A 11 -19.45 -42.46 32.61
N VAL A 12 -19.46 -42.28 31.29
CA VAL A 12 -20.63 -42.44 30.41
C VAL A 12 -21.33 -43.80 30.59
N LYS A 13 -20.59 -44.83 31.01
CA LYS A 13 -21.14 -46.17 31.30
C LYS A 13 -22.12 -46.22 32.48
N GLU A 14 -22.06 -45.30 33.44
CA GLU A 14 -22.98 -45.27 34.59
C GLU A 14 -24.31 -44.54 34.30
N LEU A 15 -24.37 -43.74 33.23
CA LEU A 15 -25.58 -43.03 32.80
C LEU A 15 -26.53 -43.88 31.94
N ILE A 16 -26.02 -44.97 31.34
CA ILE A 16 -26.78 -45.79 30.41
C ILE A 16 -27.56 -46.91 31.11
N SER A 17 -27.16 -47.31 32.32
CA SER A 17 -27.75 -48.48 32.99
C SER A 17 -29.00 -48.21 33.83
N ASN A 18 -29.43 -46.95 34.02
CA ASN A 18 -30.55 -46.62 34.91
C ASN A 18 -31.74 -45.92 34.23
N ALA A 19 -31.88 -46.02 32.90
CA ALA A 19 -33.12 -45.64 32.24
C ALA A 19 -34.04 -46.88 32.16
N SER A 20 -35.03 -46.95 33.04
CA SER A 20 -36.12 -47.94 32.94
C SER A 20 -37.00 -47.61 31.73
N VAL A 21 -36.61 -48.09 30.55
CA VAL A 21 -37.36 -47.83 29.29
C VAL A 21 -38.37 -48.93 28.94
N TYR A 22 -38.53 -49.98 29.76
CA TYR A 22 -39.62 -50.94 29.55
C TYR A 22 -40.29 -51.32 30.86
N ALA A 23 -41.29 -50.53 31.26
CA ALA A 23 -42.43 -51.03 32.02
C ALA A 23 -43.65 -50.86 31.11
N SER A 24 -44.12 -51.98 30.56
CA SER A 24 -45.38 -52.09 29.82
C SER A 24 -46.54 -51.82 30.77
N ALA A 25 -47.29 -50.75 30.52
CA ALA A 25 -48.63 -50.58 31.06
C ALA A 25 -49.48 -49.86 30.02
N ALA A 26 -50.68 -50.38 29.85
CA ALA A 26 -51.66 -50.04 28.83
C ALA A 26 -52.31 -48.67 29.04
N GLU A 27 -53.07 -48.26 28.02
CA GLU A 27 -54.15 -47.26 28.05
C GLU A 27 -53.76 -45.79 28.28
N SER A 28 -53.88 -44.98 27.23
CA SER A 28 -54.97 -44.00 27.11
C SER A 28 -54.69 -42.99 26.00
N SER A 29 -55.78 -42.65 25.31
CA SER A 29 -56.01 -41.49 24.45
C SER A 29 -54.93 -40.39 24.42
N GLY A 30 -54.50 -40.05 23.21
CA GLY A 30 -54.28 -38.66 22.86
C GLY A 30 -52.87 -38.27 22.43
N ALA A 31 -52.84 -37.67 21.25
CA ALA A 31 -51.95 -36.58 20.86
C ALA A 31 -50.50 -36.92 20.44
N MET A 32 -50.36 -36.88 19.11
CA MET A 32 -49.29 -36.22 18.35
C MET A 32 -47.88 -36.79 18.44
N SER A 33 -47.53 -37.52 17.39
CA SER A 33 -46.15 -37.76 16.95
C SER A 33 -45.34 -36.46 16.93
N LEU A 34 -44.42 -36.27 17.87
CA LEU A 34 -43.38 -35.25 17.79
C LEU A 34 -42.09 -35.86 17.25
N VAL A 35 -42.16 -36.47 16.06
CA VAL A 35 -40.96 -36.66 15.25
C VAL A 35 -40.61 -35.29 14.67
N PHE A 36 -39.83 -34.50 15.42
CA PHE A 36 -39.24 -33.26 14.90
C PHE A 36 -38.09 -33.59 13.94
N ARG A 37 -38.41 -34.17 12.78
CA ARG A 37 -37.49 -34.28 11.65
C ARG A 37 -37.54 -32.97 10.88
N ARG A 38 -36.68 -32.01 11.24
CA ARG A 38 -36.44 -30.83 10.41
C ARG A 38 -34.96 -30.67 10.09
N TRP A 39 -34.57 -31.27 8.98
CA TRP A 39 -33.34 -30.95 8.30
C TRP A 39 -33.49 -29.55 7.67
N ALA A 40 -32.76 -28.59 8.24
CA ALA A 40 -32.30 -27.36 7.63
C ALA A 40 -31.19 -27.54 6.57
N THR A 41 -31.42 -27.81 5.28
CA THR A 41 -30.42 -27.30 4.29
C THR A 41 -30.70 -25.87 3.96
N LYS A 42 -29.89 -25.03 4.60
CA LYS A 42 -29.06 -24.10 3.86
C LYS A 42 -27.91 -23.77 4.81
N LYS A 43 -26.67 -24.17 4.47
CA LYS A 43 -25.54 -23.38 4.96
C LYS A 43 -25.68 -22.07 4.21
N THR A 44 -26.22 -21.07 4.89
CA THR A 44 -26.42 -19.71 4.38
C THR A 44 -25.32 -19.37 3.38
N ALA A 45 -25.74 -19.15 2.13
CA ALA A 45 -24.85 -18.63 1.10
C ALA A 45 -24.33 -17.28 1.58
N GLY A 46 -23.08 -17.22 1.98
CA GLY A 46 -22.47 -16.04 2.58
C GLY A 46 -21.01 -15.90 2.20
N SER A 47 -20.67 -16.05 0.91
CA SER A 47 -19.45 -15.40 0.42
C SER A 47 -19.82 -13.97 0.08
N THR A 48 -19.53 -13.04 0.99
CA THR A 48 -19.54 -11.62 0.65
C THR A 48 -18.45 -11.41 -0.39
N LYS A 49 -18.82 -11.05 -1.62
CA LYS A 49 -17.85 -10.72 -2.66
C LYS A 49 -17.02 -9.53 -2.15
N ASN A 50 -15.80 -9.79 -1.69
CA ASN A 50 -14.86 -8.77 -1.28
C ASN A 50 -14.32 -8.08 -2.54
N GLY A 51 -15.13 -7.18 -3.11
CA GLY A 51 -14.82 -6.35 -4.27
C GLY A 51 -14.46 -4.93 -3.86
N ARG A 52 -13.55 -4.76 -2.89
CA ARG A 52 -13.05 -3.43 -2.53
C ARG A 52 -11.82 -3.14 -3.37
N ASP A 53 -11.98 -2.26 -4.36
CA ASP A 53 -10.87 -1.63 -5.04
C ASP A 53 -10.91 -0.12 -4.81
N SER A 54 -9.74 0.51 -4.89
CA SER A 54 -9.59 1.94 -4.75
C SER A 54 -9.32 2.57 -6.11
N ASN A 55 -9.73 3.82 -6.29
CA ASN A 55 -9.45 4.53 -7.54
C ASN A 55 -7.95 4.58 -7.84
N PRO A 56 -7.55 4.39 -9.11
CA PRO A 56 -6.15 4.48 -9.51
C PRO A 56 -5.58 5.86 -9.15
N LYS A 57 -4.33 5.88 -8.68
CA LYS A 57 -3.65 7.10 -8.22
C LYS A 57 -2.72 7.71 -9.27
N TYR A 58 -2.62 7.09 -10.45
CA TYR A 58 -1.86 7.57 -11.61
C TYR A 58 -0.40 7.99 -11.31
N PHE A 59 0.25 7.27 -10.38
CA PHE A 59 1.69 7.40 -10.13
C PHE A 59 2.51 6.94 -11.34
N GLY A 60 3.77 7.35 -11.39
CA GLY A 60 4.70 7.01 -12.44
C GLY A 60 5.45 8.21 -12.99
N VAL A 61 6.30 7.92 -13.98
CA VAL A 61 7.05 8.91 -14.75
C VAL A 61 6.10 9.62 -15.71
N LYS A 62 6.22 10.94 -15.80
CA LYS A 62 5.45 11.82 -16.68
C LYS A 62 6.30 12.43 -17.79
N LYS A 63 7.61 12.58 -17.54
CA LYS A 63 8.59 13.04 -18.52
C LYS A 63 9.76 12.07 -18.61
N PHE A 64 10.04 11.59 -19.82
CA PHE A 64 11.12 10.63 -20.08
C PHE A 64 12.46 11.32 -20.37
N GLY A 65 13.53 10.53 -20.45
CA GLY A 65 14.87 11.05 -20.73
C GLY A 65 14.92 11.72 -22.11
N GLY A 66 15.53 12.91 -22.18
CA GLY A 66 15.65 13.71 -23.40
C GLY A 66 14.45 14.63 -23.68
N GLU A 67 13.34 14.51 -22.95
CA GLU A 67 12.19 15.38 -23.15
C GLU A 67 12.42 16.80 -22.62
N LYS A 68 11.92 17.79 -23.37
CA LYS A 68 11.92 19.19 -22.95
C LYS A 68 10.97 19.41 -21.76
N VAL A 69 11.46 20.13 -20.76
CA VAL A 69 10.72 20.51 -19.55
C VAL A 69 10.86 21.99 -19.26
N GLU A 70 9.82 22.56 -18.66
CA GLU A 70 9.74 23.93 -18.15
C GLU A 70 9.64 23.91 -16.63
N PRO A 71 9.96 25.02 -15.93
CA PRO A 71 9.85 25.11 -14.48
C PRO A 71 8.42 24.79 -14.02
N GLY A 72 8.31 23.98 -12.97
CA GLY A 72 7.02 23.51 -12.45
C GLY A 72 6.49 22.24 -13.12
N ASN A 73 7.05 21.80 -14.25
CA ASN A 73 6.64 20.53 -14.86
C ASN A 73 6.97 19.35 -13.95
N ILE A 74 6.00 18.45 -13.78
CA ILE A 74 6.16 17.23 -13.00
C ILE A 74 6.89 16.18 -13.84
N ILE A 75 7.99 15.64 -13.30
CA ILE A 75 8.78 14.58 -13.94
C ILE A 75 8.32 13.21 -13.47
N VAL A 76 8.13 13.02 -12.16
CA VAL A 76 7.71 11.75 -11.56
C VAL A 76 6.78 11.98 -10.38
N ARG A 77 5.66 11.26 -10.35
CA ARG A 77 4.82 11.10 -9.15
C ARG A 77 5.08 9.73 -8.55
N GLN A 78 5.49 9.67 -7.29
CA GLN A 78 5.94 8.43 -6.67
C GLN A 78 5.44 8.30 -5.23
N ARG A 79 5.57 7.10 -4.67
CA ARG A 79 5.46 6.85 -3.24
C ARG A 79 6.85 6.56 -2.70
N GLY A 80 7.30 7.38 -1.76
CA GLY A 80 8.70 7.41 -1.34
C GLY A 80 9.63 7.85 -2.48
N THR A 81 10.94 7.72 -2.26
CA THR A 81 11.98 8.17 -3.19
C THR A 81 12.54 7.02 -4.03
N ARG A 82 11.78 6.56 -5.03
CA ARG A 82 12.32 5.60 -6.03
C ARG A 82 13.37 6.28 -6.90
N PHE A 83 13.10 7.53 -7.26
CA PHE A 83 14.02 8.45 -7.89
C PHE A 83 14.35 9.58 -6.91
N HIS A 84 15.63 9.93 -6.85
CA HIS A 84 16.13 11.00 -6.01
C HIS A 84 16.27 12.29 -6.84
N PRO A 85 16.01 13.47 -6.24
CA PRO A 85 16.22 14.73 -6.91
C PRO A 85 17.72 14.95 -7.14
N GLY A 86 18.08 15.30 -8.36
CA GLY A 86 19.42 15.74 -8.76
C GLY A 86 19.44 17.22 -9.09
N ASN A 87 20.24 17.58 -10.09
CA ASN A 87 20.46 18.97 -10.47
C ASN A 87 19.19 19.59 -11.04
N TYR A 88 18.84 20.80 -10.56
CA TYR A 88 17.68 21.59 -11.00
C TYR A 88 16.33 20.88 -10.88
N VAL A 89 16.20 19.95 -9.93
CA VAL A 89 14.96 19.23 -9.61
C VAL A 89 14.57 19.48 -8.16
N GLY A 90 13.33 19.93 -7.95
CA GLY A 90 12.73 20.07 -6.64
C GLY A 90 11.93 18.82 -6.23
N MET A 91 11.67 18.67 -4.93
CA MET A 91 10.86 17.58 -4.38
C MET A 91 9.71 18.15 -3.54
N GLY A 92 8.49 17.73 -3.84
CA GLY A 92 7.29 18.11 -3.09
C GLY A 92 7.09 17.30 -1.81
N LYS A 93 6.08 17.66 -1.01
CA LYS A 93 5.70 16.95 0.23
C LYS A 93 5.37 15.49 0.01
N ASP A 94 4.79 15.15 -1.14
CA ASP A 94 4.45 13.79 -1.53
C ASP A 94 5.58 13.08 -2.32
N HIS A 95 6.81 13.60 -2.26
CA HIS A 95 7.98 13.14 -3.01
C HIS A 95 7.82 13.22 -4.54
N THR A 96 6.88 14.02 -5.04
CA THR A 96 6.78 14.34 -6.45
C THR A 96 8.00 15.16 -6.87
N LEU A 97 8.64 14.74 -7.97
CA LEU A 97 9.78 15.45 -8.55
C LEU A 97 9.30 16.43 -9.61
N PHE A 98 9.72 17.68 -9.52
CA PHE A 98 9.38 18.74 -10.46
C PHE A 98 10.62 19.52 -10.91
N CYS A 99 10.52 20.11 -12.09
CA CYS A 99 11.60 20.85 -12.71
C CYS A 99 11.73 22.27 -12.17
N LEU A 100 12.95 22.77 -11.97
CA LEU A 100 13.21 24.17 -11.54
C LEU A 100 13.66 25.08 -12.70
N LYS A 101 14.17 24.52 -13.79
CA LYS A 101 14.74 25.25 -14.93
C LYS A 101 14.28 24.66 -16.25
N GLU A 102 14.32 25.45 -17.32
CA GLU A 102 14.04 24.92 -18.66
C GLU A 102 15.21 24.05 -19.14
N GLY A 103 14.92 22.87 -19.65
CA GLY A 103 15.96 21.89 -19.98
C GLY A 103 15.45 20.57 -20.52
N HIS A 104 16.35 19.60 -20.58
CA HIS A 104 16.05 18.21 -20.92
C HIS A 104 16.21 17.31 -19.70
N VAL A 105 15.31 16.36 -19.52
CA VAL A 105 15.40 15.42 -18.38
C VAL A 105 16.47 14.37 -18.62
N ARG A 106 17.31 14.12 -17.62
CA ARG A 106 18.33 13.07 -17.63
C ARG A 106 18.18 12.16 -16.43
N PHE A 107 18.08 10.86 -16.68
CA PHE A 107 18.07 9.84 -15.64
C PHE A 107 19.47 9.27 -15.47
N GLU A 108 19.94 9.20 -14.22
CA GLU A 108 21.20 8.57 -13.88
C GLU A 108 20.99 7.43 -12.88
N ARG A 109 21.81 6.39 -13.00
CA ARG A 109 21.89 5.33 -12.00
C ARG A 109 23.32 5.27 -11.47
N ASN A 110 23.46 5.47 -10.17
CA ASN A 110 24.74 5.31 -9.49
C ASN A 110 25.16 3.83 -9.59
N LYS A 111 26.39 3.58 -10.06
CA LYS A 111 26.93 2.24 -10.28
C LYS A 111 27.23 1.51 -8.97
N LEU A 112 27.68 2.22 -7.93
CA LEU A 112 28.03 1.62 -6.63
C LEU A 112 26.77 1.31 -5.81
N THR A 113 25.94 2.32 -5.57
CA THR A 113 24.78 2.18 -4.67
C THR A 113 23.51 1.71 -5.40
N GLY A 114 23.47 1.75 -6.74
CA GLY A 114 22.28 1.44 -7.52
C GLY A 114 21.15 2.49 -7.44
N ARG A 115 21.35 3.58 -6.68
CA ARG A 115 20.37 4.66 -6.52
C ARG A 115 20.15 5.39 -7.85
N LYS A 116 18.90 5.72 -8.13
CA LYS A 116 18.49 6.44 -9.35
C LYS A 116 18.27 7.91 -9.04
N TRP A 117 18.80 8.76 -9.89
CA TRP A 117 18.76 10.21 -9.78
C TRP A 117 18.13 10.81 -11.04
N VAL A 118 17.48 11.95 -10.87
CA VAL A 118 16.84 12.70 -11.95
C VAL A 118 17.47 14.09 -11.97
N HIS A 119 18.10 14.40 -13.09
CA HIS A 119 18.71 15.69 -13.36
C HIS A 119 17.95 16.37 -14.49
N VAL A 120 18.04 17.68 -14.55
CA VAL A 120 17.62 18.47 -15.71
C VAL A 120 18.86 19.15 -16.24
N ASP A 121 19.16 18.90 -17.51
CA ASP A 121 20.25 19.55 -18.23
C ASP A 121 19.68 20.85 -18.84
N PRO A 122 20.03 22.03 -18.29
CA PRO A 122 19.42 23.29 -18.71
C PRO A 122 19.91 23.74 -20.09
N VAL A 123 19.01 24.28 -20.91
CA VAL A 123 19.37 24.82 -22.25
C VAL A 123 20.23 26.08 -22.13
N ALA A 124 19.98 26.90 -21.10
CA ALA A 124 20.73 28.14 -20.84
C ALA A 124 22.15 27.92 -20.27
N GLY A 125 22.59 26.66 -20.14
CA GLY A 125 23.84 26.31 -19.48
C GLY A 125 23.73 26.24 -17.95
N HIS A 126 24.79 25.73 -17.30
CA HIS A 126 24.83 25.64 -15.85
C HIS A 126 25.11 27.01 -15.23
N VAL A 127 24.32 27.39 -14.23
CA VAL A 127 24.61 28.60 -13.44
C VAL A 127 25.76 28.27 -12.50
N LEU A 128 26.92 28.90 -12.74
CA LEU A 128 28.04 28.84 -11.80
C LEU A 128 27.70 29.65 -10.54
N HIS A 129 28.16 29.17 -9.38
CA HIS A 129 28.08 29.95 -8.15
C HIS A 129 28.86 31.27 -8.32
N PRO A 130 28.38 32.42 -7.80
CA PRO A 130 28.97 33.74 -8.03
C PRO A 130 30.47 33.84 -7.67
N VAL A 131 30.94 33.04 -6.72
CA VAL A 131 32.39 32.95 -6.37
C VAL A 131 33.26 32.49 -7.56
N TYR A 132 32.69 31.78 -8.53
CA TYR A 132 33.38 31.32 -9.74
C TYR A 132 32.92 32.07 -11.01
N ALA A 133 32.00 33.04 -10.89
CA ALA A 133 31.46 33.77 -12.03
C ALA A 133 32.40 34.89 -12.51
N SER A 134 33.32 35.37 -11.67
CA SER A 134 34.22 36.50 -11.94
C SER A 134 35.32 36.25 -12.98
N GLY A 135 35.38 35.07 -13.59
CA GLY A 135 36.39 34.69 -14.58
C GLY A 135 35.90 34.59 -16.03
N LEU A 136 34.61 34.79 -16.27
CA LEU A 136 34.03 34.81 -17.62
C LEU A 136 33.74 36.26 -18.02
N THR A 137 34.78 37.05 -18.28
CA THR A 137 34.62 38.23 -19.15
C THR A 137 34.05 37.72 -20.46
N THR A 138 32.80 38.07 -20.75
CA THR A 138 32.25 37.80 -22.06
C THR A 138 33.02 38.64 -23.07
N ALA A 139 33.22 38.17 -24.30
CA ALA A 139 33.98 38.91 -25.30
C ALA A 139 33.47 40.37 -25.51
N ALA A 140 32.20 40.62 -25.19
CA ALA A 140 31.57 41.94 -25.21
C ALA A 140 32.15 42.93 -24.18
N ASP A 141 32.71 42.46 -23.07
CA ASP A 141 33.28 43.32 -22.02
C ASP A 141 34.69 43.84 -22.38
N LEU A 142 35.39 43.18 -23.32
CA LEU A 142 36.72 43.58 -23.80
C LEU A 142 36.65 44.63 -24.93
N ASP A 143 35.56 44.66 -25.72
CA ASP A 143 35.35 45.65 -26.78
C ASP A 143 34.94 47.03 -26.25
N ALA A 144 34.58 47.14 -24.96
CA ALA A 144 34.21 48.39 -24.29
C ALA A 144 35.39 49.08 -23.58
N GLN A 145 36.61 48.55 -23.71
CA GLN A 145 37.83 49.09 -23.08
C GLN A 145 38.85 49.66 -24.08
N LEU A 146 38.45 49.86 -25.34
CA LEU A 146 39.19 50.62 -26.37
C LEU A 146 38.35 51.81 -26.84
#